data_AF-A0AAJ5CB46-F1
#
_entry.id   AF-A0AAJ5CB46-F1
#
_cell.length_a   1.000
_cell.length_b   1.000
_cell.length_c   1.000
_cell.angle_alpha   90.00
_cell.angle_beta   90.00
_cell.angle_gamma   90.00
#
_symmetry.space_group_name_H-M   'P 1'
#
loop_
_entity.id
_entity.type
_entity.pdbx_description
1 polymer ?
#
loop_
_entity_poly.entity_id
_entity_poly.type
_entity_poly.pdbx_seq_one_letter_code
_entity_poly.pdbx_strand_id
1 'polypeptide(L)'
;MTEPELSALRERAEHGDASATDELIELATELGDVNELRRLADAGNATATDELIQLAAEQGDLQELRRLSDRGNTTATDQLIELATEQDNMDELRRLADQGNTTAAEQLAELTAE
;
A
#
# COMPACT_ATOMS: atom_id res chain seq x y z
N MET A 1 1.33 21.10 12.90
CA MET A 1 2.62 20.59 13.39
C MET A 1 3.75 21.29 12.64
N THR A 2 4.83 21.66 13.31
CA THR A 2 6.06 22.20 12.70
C THR A 2 7.08 21.10 12.45
N GLU A 3 8.07 21.34 11.56
CA GLU A 3 9.09 20.32 11.25
C GLU A 3 9.90 19.85 12.48
N PRO A 4 10.30 20.72 13.44
CA PRO A 4 10.95 20.26 14.66
C PRO A 4 10.05 19.37 15.54
N GLU A 5 8.75 19.68 15.62
CA GLU A 5 7.78 18.88 16.37
C GLU A 5 7.59 17.50 15.73
N LEU A 6 7.48 17.44 14.40
CA LEU A 6 7.37 16.18 13.67
C LEU A 6 8.64 15.34 13.80
N SER A 7 9.82 15.98 13.78
CA SER A 7 11.10 15.30 13.98
C SER A 7 11.21 14.68 15.38
N ALA A 8 10.80 15.41 16.42
CA ALA A 8 10.77 14.89 17.79
C ALA A 8 9.76 13.75 17.95
N LEU A 9 8.64 13.80 17.23
CA LEU A 9 7.65 12.73 17.20
C LEU A 9 8.22 11.45 16.55
N ARG A 10 8.89 11.59 15.40
CA ARG A 10 9.61 10.49 14.73
C ARG A 10 10.67 9.85 15.62
N GLU A 11 11.49 10.65 16.29
CA GLU A 11 12.51 10.15 17.23
C GLU A 11 11.89 9.32 18.35
N ARG A 12 10.79 9.80 18.96
CA ARG A 12 10.08 9.04 19.99
C ARG A 12 9.54 7.72 19.48
N ALA A 13 8.91 7.72 18.30
CA ALA A 13 8.39 6.51 17.68
C ALA A 13 9.51 5.49 17.39
N GLU A 14 10.66 5.95 16.88
CA GLU A 14 11.85 5.11 16.66
C GLU A 14 12.41 4.49 17.94
N HIS A 15 12.22 5.16 19.08
CA HIS A 15 12.55 4.64 20.41
C HIS A 15 11.47 3.74 21.03
N GLY A 16 10.43 3.37 20.26
CA GLY A 16 9.38 2.44 20.68
C GLY A 16 8.22 3.09 21.43
N ASP A 17 8.07 4.42 21.36
CA ASP A 17 6.88 5.11 21.85
C ASP A 17 5.68 4.81 20.94
N ALA A 18 4.80 3.92 21.40
CA ALA A 18 3.62 3.50 20.66
C ALA A 18 2.66 4.66 20.39
N SER A 19 2.47 5.57 21.35
CA SER A 19 1.59 6.73 21.16
C SER A 19 2.14 7.69 20.11
N ALA A 20 3.45 7.88 20.06
CA ALA A 20 4.08 8.66 18.99
C ALA A 20 3.94 7.99 17.62
N THR A 21 3.98 6.66 17.58
CA THR A 21 3.76 5.88 16.36
C THR A 21 2.33 6.04 15.87
N ASP A 22 1.34 5.91 16.76
CA ASP A 22 -0.08 6.07 16.43
C ASP A 22 -0.37 7.49 15.92
N GLU A 23 0.19 8.52 16.56
CA GLU A 23 0.04 9.93 16.15
C GLU A 23 0.66 10.19 14.76
N LEU A 24 1.81 9.56 14.45
CA LEU A 24 2.40 9.67 13.11
C LEU A 24 1.53 9.00 12.04
N ILE A 25 0.93 7.85 12.34
CA ILE A 25 0.05 7.16 11.39
C ILE A 25 -1.19 8.01 11.12
N GLU A 26 -1.87 8.48 12.16
CA GLU A 26 -3.06 9.32 12.04
C GLU A 26 -2.76 10.57 11.20
N LEU A 27 -1.67 11.28 11.53
CA LEU A 27 -1.26 12.47 10.78
C LEU A 27 -0.91 12.15 9.32
N ALA A 28 -0.19 11.06 9.07
CA ALA A 28 0.21 10.67 7.72
C ALA A 28 -1.01 10.26 6.87
N THR A 29 -1.96 9.53 7.44
CA THR A 29 -3.24 9.19 6.79
C THR A 29 -4.02 10.46 6.44
N GLU A 30 -4.22 11.36 7.41
CA GLU A 30 -4.97 12.61 7.19
C GLU A 30 -4.35 13.51 6.12
N LEU A 31 -3.01 13.54 6.03
CA LEU A 31 -2.28 14.34 5.05
C LEU A 31 -2.07 13.63 3.71
N GLY A 32 -2.41 12.34 3.60
CA GLY A 32 -2.06 11.52 2.45
C GLY A 32 -0.55 11.35 2.26
N ASP A 33 0.24 11.37 3.33
CA ASP A 33 1.69 11.22 3.30
C ASP A 33 2.10 9.74 3.14
N VAL A 34 2.06 9.29 1.88
CA VAL A 34 2.50 7.96 1.45
C VAL A 34 3.94 7.66 1.90
N ASN A 35 4.82 8.66 1.98
CA ASN A 35 6.22 8.41 2.34
C ASN A 35 6.38 8.10 3.83
N GLU A 36 5.65 8.81 4.69
CA GLU A 36 5.66 8.53 6.13
C GLU A 36 4.99 7.17 6.43
N LEU A 37 3.84 6.89 5.82
CA LEU A 37 3.18 5.58 5.93
C LEU A 37 4.10 4.45 5.43
N ARG A 38 4.76 4.63 4.29
CA ARG A 38 5.74 3.66 3.76
C ARG A 38 6.90 3.44 4.73
N ARG A 39 7.45 4.49 5.33
CA ARG A 39 8.54 4.38 6.31
C ARG A 39 8.12 3.53 7.51
N LEU A 40 6.93 3.76 8.04
CA LEU A 40 6.38 3.03 9.19
C LEU A 40 6.04 1.57 8.83
N ALA A 41 5.45 1.34 7.65
CA ALA A 41 5.17 0.00 7.13
C ALA A 41 6.46 -0.81 6.92
N ASP A 42 7.50 -0.19 6.35
CA ASP A 42 8.81 -0.83 6.16
C ASP A 42 9.52 -1.12 7.50
N ALA A 43 9.18 -0.38 8.57
CA ALA A 43 9.59 -0.69 9.94
C ALA A 43 8.77 -1.82 10.59
N GLY A 44 7.80 -2.39 9.87
CA GLY A 44 6.97 -3.52 10.32
C GLY A 44 5.68 -3.11 11.03
N ASN A 45 5.28 -1.84 10.97
CA ASN A 45 4.00 -1.43 11.54
C ASN A 45 2.84 -1.88 10.64
N ALA A 46 2.00 -2.78 11.17
CA ALA A 46 0.87 -3.35 10.43
C ALA A 46 -0.22 -2.31 10.11
N THR A 47 -0.57 -1.45 11.07
CA THR A 47 -1.57 -0.40 10.87
C THR A 47 -1.12 0.57 9.77
N ALA A 48 0.14 1.03 9.79
CA ALA A 48 0.68 1.85 8.70
C ALA A 48 0.67 1.14 7.34
N THR A 49 0.84 -0.19 7.33
CA THR A 49 0.74 -0.98 6.10
C THR A 49 -0.68 -0.98 5.55
N ASP A 50 -1.67 -1.17 6.42
CA ASP A 50 -3.09 -1.16 6.03
C ASP A 50 -3.50 0.22 5.48
N GLU A 51 -3.13 1.29 6.18
CA GLU A 51 -3.38 2.68 5.76
C GLU A 51 -2.69 3.00 4.42
N LEU A 52 -1.45 2.53 4.23
CA LEU A 52 -0.71 2.71 2.98
C LEU A 52 -1.39 2.00 1.80
N ILE A 53 -1.93 0.79 2.02
CA ILE A 53 -2.65 0.04 0.99
C ILE A 53 -3.93 0.78 0.61
N GLN A 54 -4.71 1.21 1.59
CA GLN A 54 -5.96 1.93 1.36
C GLN A 54 -5.68 3.22 0.57
N LEU A 55 -4.71 4.01 1.02
CA LEU A 55 -4.35 5.27 0.37
C LEU A 55 -3.82 5.05 -1.05
N ALA A 56 -3.00 4.01 -1.26
CA ALA A 56 -2.50 3.68 -2.60
C ALA A 56 -3.64 3.26 -3.54
N ALA A 57 -4.61 2.47 -3.07
CA ALA A 57 -5.80 2.11 -3.85
C ALA A 57 -6.64 3.34 -4.21
N GLU A 58 -6.94 4.20 -3.23
CA GLU A 58 -7.70 5.45 -3.44
C GLU A 58 -7.02 6.40 -4.43
N GLN A 59 -5.69 6.45 -4.43
CA GLN A 59 -4.91 7.29 -5.34
C GLN A 59 -4.62 6.64 -6.70
N GLY A 60 -4.97 5.36 -6.88
CA GLY A 60 -4.63 4.60 -8.07
C GLY A 60 -3.12 4.30 -8.21
N ASP A 61 -2.37 4.28 -7.11
CA ASP A 61 -0.92 3.99 -7.09
C ASP A 61 -0.64 2.49 -7.23
N LEU A 62 -0.72 2.01 -8.47
CA LEU A 62 -0.35 0.64 -8.84
C LEU A 62 1.09 0.29 -8.46
N GLN A 63 2.01 1.26 -8.42
CA GLN A 63 3.41 1.00 -8.11
C GLN A 63 3.58 0.64 -6.64
N GLU A 64 2.90 1.35 -5.74
CA GLU A 64 2.96 1.05 -4.31
C GLU A 64 2.25 -0.26 -3.97
N LEU A 65 1.07 -0.50 -4.54
CA LEU A 65 0.35 -1.76 -4.39
C LEU A 65 1.18 -2.94 -4.91
N ARG A 66 1.83 -2.80 -6.07
CA ARG A 66 2.78 -3.79 -6.60
C ARG A 66 3.94 -4.04 -5.65
N ARG A 67 4.55 -2.99 -5.11
CA ARG A 67 5.68 -3.11 -4.18
C ARG A 67 5.30 -3.93 -2.94
N LEU A 68 4.12 -3.69 -2.38
CA LEU A 68 3.61 -4.42 -1.21
C LEU A 68 3.21 -5.86 -1.57
N SER A 69 2.56 -6.06 -2.71
CA SER A 69 2.22 -7.39 -3.25
C SER A 69 3.46 -8.26 -3.48
N ASP A 70 4.51 -7.70 -4.08
CA ASP A 70 5.78 -8.41 -4.32
C ASP A 70 6.51 -8.77 -3.01
N ARG A 71 6.18 -8.10 -1.90
CA ARG A 71 6.66 -8.45 -0.55
C ARG A 71 5.76 -9.48 0.15
N GLY A 72 4.74 -9.99 -0.54
CA GLY A 72 3.83 -11.01 -0.04
C GLY A 72 2.61 -10.47 0.71
N ASN A 73 2.32 -9.17 0.65
CA ASN A 73 1.09 -8.65 1.24
C ASN A 73 -0.12 -9.03 0.36
N THR A 74 -0.99 -9.88 0.89
CA THR A 74 -2.16 -10.39 0.17
C THR A 74 -3.22 -9.32 -0.06
N THR A 75 -3.49 -8.47 0.94
CA THR A 75 -4.45 -7.36 0.81
C THR A 75 -4.04 -6.39 -0.29
N ALA A 76 -2.74 -6.05 -0.37
CA ALA A 76 -2.21 -5.23 -1.45
C ALA A 76 -2.32 -5.92 -2.82
N THR A 77 -2.16 -7.24 -2.85
CA THR A 77 -2.34 -8.02 -4.09
C THR A 77 -3.78 -7.98 -4.58
N ASP A 78 -4.75 -8.11 -3.67
CA ASP A 78 -6.17 -8.04 -4.02
C ASP A 78 -6.53 -6.65 -4.57
N GLN A 79 -6.08 -5.58 -3.90
CA GLN A 79 -6.27 -4.20 -4.35
C GLN A 79 -5.58 -3.91 -5.70
N LEU A 80 -4.39 -4.50 -5.91
CA LEU A 80 -3.67 -4.39 -7.18
C LEU A 80 -4.43 -5.03 -8.33
N ILE A 81 -5.08 -6.17 -8.10
CA ILE A 81 -5.90 -6.86 -9.11
C ILE A 81 -7.16 -6.07 -9.41
N GLU A 82 -7.86 -5.59 -8.37
CA GLU A 82 -9.05 -4.76 -8.50
C GLU A 82 -8.76 -3.53 -9.35
N LEU A 83 -7.74 -2.75 -8.96
CA LEU A 83 -7.35 -1.54 -9.68
C LEU A 83 -6.83 -1.83 -11.09
N ALA A 84 -6.05 -2.90 -11.29
CA ALA A 84 -5.60 -3.29 -12.63
C ALA A 84 -6.76 -3.69 -13.54
N THR A 85 -7.81 -4.31 -13.00
CA THR A 85 -9.03 -4.68 -13.74
C THR A 85 -9.81 -3.43 -14.12
N GLU A 86 -10.04 -2.51 -13.19
CA GLU A 86 -10.75 -1.25 -13.44
C GLU A 86 -10.05 -0.36 -14.48
N GLN A 87 -8.73 -0.48 -14.61
CA GLN A 87 -7.91 0.28 -15.56
C GLN A 87 -7.61 -0.47 -16.86
N ASP A 88 -8.20 -1.66 -17.07
CA ASP A 88 -7.88 -2.55 -18.20
C ASP A 88 -6.37 -2.83 -18.35
N ASN A 89 -5.64 -2.84 -17.22
CA ASN A 89 -4.20 -3.05 -17.19
C ASN A 89 -3.85 -4.55 -17.30
N MET A 90 -4.06 -5.08 -18.50
CA MET A 90 -3.82 -6.48 -18.83
C MET A 90 -2.37 -6.92 -18.60
N ASP A 91 -1.39 -6.01 -18.72
CA ASP A 91 0.01 -6.32 -18.46
C ASP A 91 0.25 -6.66 -16.99
N GLU A 92 -0.42 -5.94 -16.07
CA GLU A 92 -0.31 -6.25 -14.65
C GLU A 92 -1.04 -7.51 -14.24
N LEU A 93 -2.26 -7.71 -14.76
CA LEU A 93 -3.01 -8.94 -14.55
C LEU A 93 -2.23 -10.15 -15.09
N ARG A 94 -1.62 -10.05 -16.27
CA ARG A 94 -0.77 -11.09 -16.85
C ARG A 94 0.45 -11.38 -15.97
N ARG A 95 1.13 -10.35 -15.48
CA ARG A 95 2.27 -10.52 -14.58
C ARG A 95 1.90 -11.32 -13.33
N LEU A 96 0.79 -10.97 -12.68
CA LEU A 96 0.31 -11.67 -11.49
C LEU A 96 -0.14 -13.10 -11.82
N ALA A 97 -0.82 -13.31 -12.94
CA ALA A 97 -1.21 -14.64 -13.43
C ALA A 97 0.00 -15.53 -13.70
N ASP A 98 1.05 -15.00 -14.32
CA ASP A 98 2.32 -15.71 -14.59
C ASP A 98 3.05 -16.08 -13.29
N GLN A 99 2.83 -15.32 -12.21
CA GLN A 99 3.30 -15.65 -10.86
C GLN A 99 2.40 -16.66 -10.14
N GLY A 100 1.32 -17.12 -10.77
CA GLY A 100 0.41 -18.13 -10.25
C GLY A 100 -0.80 -17.56 -9.51
N ASN A 101 -1.07 -16.25 -9.58
CA ASN A 101 -2.29 -15.69 -9.00
C ASN A 101 -3.51 -16.05 -9.86
N THR A 102 -4.39 -16.89 -9.33
CA THR A 102 -5.56 -17.40 -10.05
C THR A 102 -6.61 -16.32 -10.31
N THR A 103 -6.84 -15.42 -9.35
CA THR A 103 -7.81 -14.33 -9.50
C THR A 103 -7.40 -13.39 -10.64
N ALA A 104 -6.12 -13.03 -10.73
CA ALA A 104 -5.60 -12.22 -11.82
C ALA A 104 -5.73 -12.94 -13.19
N ALA A 105 -5.51 -14.26 -13.23
CA ALA A 105 -5.68 -15.04 -14.45
C ALA A 105 -7.15 -15.09 -14.92
N GLU A 106 -8.10 -15.18 -13.98
CA GLU A 106 -9.53 -15.12 -14.25
C GLU A 106 -9.95 -13.75 -14.81
N GLN A 107 -9.54 -12.67 -14.16
CA GLN A 107 -9.82 -11.30 -14.63
C GLN A 107 -9.21 -11.02 -16.00
N LEU A 108 -7.97 -11.47 -16.25
CA LEU A 108 -7.34 -11.34 -17.56
C LEU A 108 -8.13 -12.09 -18.64
N ALA A 109 -8.60 -13.31 -18.35
CA ALA A 109 -9.38 -14.09 -19.31
C ALA A 109 -10.71 -13.42 -19.64
N GLU A 110 -11.40 -12.87 -18.65
CA GLU A 110 -12.66 -12.12 -18.80
C GLU A 110 -12.48 -10.92 -19.74
N LEU A 111 -11.50 -10.05 -19.46
CA LEU A 111 -11.24 -8.85 -20.28
C LEU A 111 -10.79 -9.17 -21.72
N THR A 112 -10.15 -10.32 -21.95
CA THR A 112 -9.73 -10.73 -23.31
C THR A 112 -10.85 -11.38 -24.14
N ALA A 113 -11.97 -11.71 -23.52
CA ALA A 113 -13.11 -12.35 -24.18
C ALA A 113 -14.16 -11.36 -24.70
N GLU A 114 -14.05 -10.08 -24.32
CA GLU A 114 -14.89 -8.96 -24.78
C GLU A 114 -14.47 -8.42 -26.16
#